data_AF-A0A8H7IYR0-F1
#
_entry.id   AF-A0A8H7IYR0-F1
#
_cell.length_a   1.000
_cell.length_b   1.000
_cell.length_c   1.000
_cell.angle_alpha   90.00
_cell.angle_beta   90.00
_cell.angle_gamma   90.00
#
_symmetry.space_group_name_H-M   'P 1'
#
loop_
_entity.id
_entity.type
_entity.pdbx_description
1 polymer ?
#
loop_
_entity_poly.entity_id
_entity_poly.type
_entity_poly.pdbx_seq_one_letter_code
_entity_poly.pdbx_strand_id
1 'polypeptide(L)'
;MPLYDIEYVIPLTDGQQEALAKAFTSIHCKRFHTPSFFVNVRFTDVSSQKVYRGGVLRYYNRAVLRTRVSENRTTEQYGEHCRELIKAWDDIVASKSLQTEFDKTLRTVWIMGALTTAVEMGFQRPAAGQEIKWLKDNREGFERLAEEGDEDMQQLLVELRTRDDFAAVSGEDDVVH
;
A
#
# COMPACT_ATOMS: atom_id res chain seq x y z
N MET A 1 -2.93 -6.41 -4.29
CA MET A 1 -3.68 -5.18 -4.04
C MET A 1 -4.04 -5.07 -2.57
N PRO A 2 -3.18 -4.46 -1.76
CA PRO A 2 -3.53 -4.03 -0.41
C PRO A 2 -4.43 -2.79 -0.40
N LEU A 3 -5.19 -2.64 0.69
CA LEU A 3 -5.91 -1.40 1.01
C LEU A 3 -5.44 -0.89 2.38
N TYR A 4 -4.91 0.32 2.40
CA TYR A 4 -4.58 1.08 3.60
C TYR A 4 -5.73 2.04 3.94
N ASP A 5 -6.36 1.82 5.09
CA ASP A 5 -7.22 2.82 5.71
C ASP A 5 -6.42 3.58 6.74
N ILE A 6 -6.22 4.87 6.50
CA ILE A 6 -5.55 5.77 7.40
C ILE A 6 -6.60 6.58 8.13
N GLU A 7 -6.85 6.22 9.38
CA GLU A 7 -7.85 6.85 10.22
C GLU A 7 -7.13 7.85 11.14
N TYR A 8 -7.35 9.14 10.89
CA TYR A 8 -6.69 10.23 11.59
C TYR A 8 -7.65 10.98 12.51
N VAL A 9 -7.16 11.41 13.68
CA VAL A 9 -7.89 12.29 14.61
C VAL A 9 -7.33 13.71 14.62
N ILE A 10 -6.14 13.90 14.05
CA ILE A 10 -5.52 15.21 13.83
C ILE A 10 -5.72 15.64 12.38
N PRO A 11 -6.02 16.92 12.10
CA PRO A 11 -6.11 17.38 10.72
C PRO A 11 -4.80 17.13 9.96
N LEU A 12 -4.91 16.49 8.80
CA LEU A 12 -3.82 16.31 7.86
C LEU A 12 -4.03 17.22 6.65
N THR A 13 -3.00 17.97 6.28
CA THR A 13 -3.00 18.73 5.02
C THR A 13 -2.97 17.78 3.82
N ASP A 14 -3.46 18.22 2.66
CA ASP A 14 -3.42 17.43 1.42
C ASP A 14 -1.99 16.99 1.08
N GLY A 15 -1.00 17.87 1.27
CA GLY A 15 0.42 17.54 1.07
C GLY A 15 0.95 16.48 2.05
N GLN A 16 0.42 16.42 3.28
CA GLN A 16 0.76 15.33 4.21
C GLN A 16 0.10 14.02 3.79
N GLN A 17 -1.17 14.05 3.38
CA GLN A 17 -1.86 12.86 2.89
C GLN A 17 -1.16 12.29 1.64
N GLU A 18 -0.81 13.13 0.68
CA GLU A 18 -0.07 12.74 -0.52
C GLU A 18 1.31 12.15 -0.18
N ALA A 19 2.07 12.82 0.69
CA ALA A 19 3.38 12.34 1.13
C ALA A 19 3.28 10.98 1.85
N LEU A 20 2.27 10.80 2.72
CA LEU A 20 2.01 9.52 3.40
C LEU A 20 1.62 8.43 2.40
N ALA A 21 0.74 8.73 1.43
CA ALA A 21 0.34 7.78 0.41
C ALA A 21 1.54 7.29 -0.42
N LYS A 22 2.40 8.21 -0.85
CA LYS A 22 3.65 7.88 -1.58
C LYS A 22 4.59 7.04 -0.72
N ALA A 23 4.82 7.43 0.53
CA ALA A 23 5.71 6.70 1.44
C ALA A 23 5.19 5.28 1.72
N PHE A 24 3.90 5.13 2.04
CA PHE A 24 3.31 3.83 2.39
C PHE A 24 3.28 2.90 1.18
N THR A 25 3.01 3.45 0.00
CA THR A 25 3.10 2.72 -1.27
C THR A 25 4.51 2.21 -1.51
N SER A 26 5.52 3.09 -1.45
CA SER A 26 6.92 2.69 -1.64
C SER A 26 7.36 1.60 -0.64
N ILE A 27 7.03 1.77 0.65
CA ILE A 27 7.33 0.78 1.69
C ILE A 27 6.69 -0.57 1.35
N HIS A 28 5.42 -0.60 0.94
CA HIS A 28 4.73 -1.85 0.56
C HIS A 28 5.34 -2.49 -0.68
N CYS A 29 5.55 -1.72 -1.74
CA CYS A 29 6.10 -2.20 -3.00
C CYS A 29 7.47 -2.85 -2.79
N LYS A 30 8.36 -2.19 -2.04
CA LYS A 30 9.70 -2.69 -1.74
C LYS A 30 9.67 -3.96 -0.88
N ARG A 31 8.82 -4.00 0.15
CA ARG A 31 8.72 -5.13 1.09
C ARG A 31 8.16 -6.39 0.43
N PHE A 32 7.17 -6.21 -0.45
CA PHE A 32 6.31 -7.30 -0.92
C PHE A 32 6.32 -7.48 -2.43
N HIS A 33 7.28 -6.87 -3.14
CA HIS A 33 7.45 -6.95 -4.60
C HIS A 33 6.12 -6.75 -5.35
N THR A 34 5.37 -5.74 -4.90
CA THR A 34 4.03 -5.43 -5.41
C THR A 34 4.13 -4.22 -6.35
N PRO A 35 3.54 -4.26 -7.56
CA PRO A 35 3.39 -3.07 -8.39
C PRO A 35 2.65 -1.95 -7.66
N SER A 36 3.07 -0.69 -7.81
CA SER A 36 2.50 0.43 -7.03
C SER A 36 1.02 0.66 -7.32
N PHE A 37 0.60 0.45 -8.56
CA PHE A 37 -0.79 0.53 -9.01
C PHE A 37 -1.76 -0.28 -8.13
N PHE A 38 -1.31 -1.36 -7.50
CA PHE A 38 -2.15 -2.18 -6.62
C PHE A 38 -2.33 -1.64 -5.21
N VAL A 39 -1.56 -0.63 -4.82
CA VAL A 39 -1.55 -0.14 -3.45
C VAL A 39 -2.53 1.01 -3.31
N ASN A 40 -3.64 0.74 -2.66
CA ASN A 40 -4.66 1.74 -2.39
C ASN A 40 -4.43 2.35 -1.00
N VAL A 41 -4.36 3.68 -0.91
CA VAL A 41 -4.28 4.39 0.36
C VAL A 41 -5.42 5.40 0.43
N ARG A 42 -6.28 5.27 1.45
CA ARG A 42 -7.35 6.23 1.72
C ARG A 42 -7.25 6.81 3.11
N PHE A 43 -7.67 8.05 3.25
CA PHE A 43 -7.64 8.78 4.51
C PHE A 43 -9.07 9.08 4.98
N THR A 44 -9.32 8.89 6.26
CA THR A 44 -10.63 9.13 6.89
C THR A 44 -10.44 9.93 8.17
N ASP A 45 -11.10 11.09 8.24
CA ASP A 45 -11.23 11.82 9.51
C ASP A 45 -12.13 11.04 10.46
N VAL A 46 -11.57 10.62 11.58
CA VAL A 46 -12.27 9.89 12.63
C VAL A 46 -12.25 10.66 13.97
N SER A 47 -11.96 11.95 13.96
CA SER A 47 -11.90 12.81 15.16
C SER A 47 -13.21 12.83 15.96
N SER A 48 -14.35 12.61 15.29
CA SER A 48 -15.67 12.52 15.92
C SER A 48 -16.05 11.11 16.38
N GLN A 49 -15.29 10.08 16.00
CA GLN A 49 -15.56 8.70 16.39
C GLN A 49 -15.14 8.43 17.84
N LYS A 50 -15.95 7.67 18.57
CA LYS A 50 -15.64 7.25 19.94
C LYS A 50 -14.98 5.89 19.92
N VAL A 51 -13.70 5.82 20.31
CA VAL A 51 -12.97 4.56 20.50
C VAL A 51 -12.74 4.34 21.98
N TYR A 52 -13.08 3.15 22.48
CA TYR A 52 -12.87 2.77 23.87
C TYR A 52 -11.81 1.66 23.96
N ARG A 53 -10.71 1.93 24.68
CA ARG A 53 -9.65 0.95 24.94
C ARG A 53 -9.63 0.60 26.42
N GLY A 54 -9.90 -0.66 26.75
CA GLY A 54 -10.06 -1.10 28.15
C GLY A 54 -11.20 -0.37 28.87
N GLY A 55 -12.27 -0.03 28.16
CA GLY A 55 -13.40 0.72 28.70
C GLY A 55 -13.20 2.25 28.79
N VAL A 56 -12.03 2.78 28.43
CA VAL A 56 -11.75 4.23 28.51
C VAL A 56 -11.72 4.87 27.13
N LEU A 57 -12.39 6.02 26.99
CA LEU A 57 -12.39 6.81 25.77
C LEU A 57 -10.96 7.21 25.37
N ARG A 58 -10.62 7.02 24.09
CA ARG A 58 -9.33 7.34 23.48
C ARG A 58 -9.51 7.95 22.10
N TYR A 59 -8.58 8.82 21.77
CA TYR A 59 -8.40 9.43 20.46
C TYR A 59 -6.97 9.14 20.02
N TYR A 60 -6.80 8.56 18.83
CA TYR A 60 -5.48 8.26 18.28
C TYR A 60 -5.56 7.93 16.79
N ASN A 61 -4.48 8.24 16.07
CA ASN A 61 -4.32 7.89 14.66
C ASN A 61 -3.99 6.40 14.51
N ARG A 62 -4.52 5.77 13.48
CA ARG A 62 -4.31 4.35 13.21
C ARG A 62 -4.28 4.06 11.71
N ALA A 63 -3.45 3.09 11.32
CA ALA A 63 -3.41 2.55 9.98
C ALA A 63 -3.94 1.11 9.99
N VAL A 64 -4.88 0.82 9.11
CA VAL A 64 -5.42 -0.53 8.93
C VAL A 64 -5.09 -1.00 7.53
N LEU A 65 -4.12 -1.90 7.42
CA LEU A 65 -3.75 -2.57 6.19
C LEU A 65 -4.58 -3.84 6.03
N ARG A 66 -5.42 -3.88 4.99
CA ARG A 66 -6.06 -5.12 4.52
C ARG A 66 -5.25 -5.66 3.35
N THR A 67 -4.80 -6.90 3.48
CA THR A 67 -4.03 -7.61 2.46
C THR A 67 -4.59 -9.02 2.26
N ARG A 68 -4.18 -9.68 1.19
CA ARG A 68 -4.38 -11.13 1.04
C ARG A 68 -3.58 -11.88 2.11
N VAL A 69 -4.09 -13.02 2.55
CA VAL A 69 -3.30 -14.00 3.31
C VAL A 69 -2.23 -14.55 2.37
N SER A 70 -1.01 -14.70 2.88
CA SER A 70 0.11 -15.25 2.13
C SER A 70 0.91 -16.15 3.07
N GLU A 71 1.09 -17.40 2.70
CA GLU A 71 1.91 -18.35 3.45
C GLU A 71 3.41 -17.97 3.41
N ASN A 72 3.81 -17.19 2.40
CA ASN A 72 5.18 -16.74 2.19
C ASN A 72 5.58 -15.48 2.99
N ARG A 73 4.69 -14.92 3.83
CA ARG A 73 4.96 -13.69 4.60
C ARG A 73 4.98 -13.99 6.08
N THR A 74 6.07 -13.65 6.76
CA THR A 74 6.27 -13.95 8.19
C THR A 74 5.76 -12.83 9.10
N THR A 75 5.54 -13.16 10.37
CA THR A 75 5.17 -12.18 11.41
C THR A 75 6.24 -11.12 11.58
N GLU A 76 7.52 -11.48 11.45
CA GLU A 76 8.66 -10.57 11.56
C GLU A 76 8.65 -9.54 10.44
N GLN A 77 8.43 -9.97 9.19
CA GLN A 77 8.31 -9.08 8.03
C GLN A 77 7.16 -8.09 8.21
N TYR A 78 6.01 -8.54 8.73
CA TYR A 78 4.89 -7.66 9.06
C TYR A 78 5.21 -6.71 10.22
N GLY A 79 5.94 -7.16 11.23
CA GLY A 79 6.40 -6.34 12.33
C GLY A 79 7.35 -5.22 11.88
N GLU A 80 8.29 -5.53 10.98
CA GLU A 80 9.17 -4.54 10.33
C GLU A 80 8.35 -3.55 9.51
N HIS A 81 7.39 -4.05 8.73
CA HIS A 81 6.49 -3.23 7.95
C HIS A 81 5.73 -2.21 8.81
N CYS A 82 5.17 -2.65 9.94
CA CYS A 82 4.51 -1.76 10.89
C CYS A 82 5.45 -0.66 11.40
N ARG A 83 6.69 -1.00 11.76
CA ARG A 83 7.68 -0.03 12.28
C ARG A 83 8.04 1.03 11.24
N GLU A 84 8.21 0.64 9.99
CA GLU A 84 8.53 1.61 8.93
C GLU A 84 7.36 2.54 8.61
N LEU A 85 6.11 2.05 8.64
CA LEU A 85 4.94 2.91 8.47
C LEU A 85 4.83 3.95 9.59
N ILE A 86 5.09 3.54 10.83
CA ILE A 86 5.13 4.46 12.00
C ILE A 86 6.22 5.50 11.79
N LYS A 87 7.43 5.08 11.41
CA LYS A 87 8.54 6.00 11.16
C LYS A 87 8.20 7.01 10.05
N ALA A 88 7.68 6.55 8.92
CA ALA A 88 7.29 7.42 7.81
C ALA A 88 6.20 8.42 8.22
N TRP A 89 5.24 7.97 9.03
CA TRP A 89 4.25 8.86 9.60
C TRP A 89 4.89 9.95 10.47
N ASP A 90 5.75 9.57 11.40
CA ASP A 90 6.39 10.52 12.32
C ASP A 90 7.24 11.53 11.54
N ASP A 91 8.02 11.09 10.55
CA ASP A 91 8.83 11.97 9.70
C ASP A 91 7.98 13.02 8.95
N ILE A 92 6.82 12.62 8.43
CA ILE A 92 5.95 13.48 7.60
C ILE A 92 5.04 14.38 8.46
N VAL A 93 4.53 13.86 9.57
CA VAL A 93 3.49 14.52 10.39
C VAL A 93 4.10 15.30 11.56
N ALA A 94 5.16 14.82 12.20
CA ALA A 94 5.72 15.46 13.39
C ALA A 94 6.41 16.80 13.09
N SER A 95 6.83 17.03 11.83
CA SER A 95 7.69 18.17 11.46
C SER A 95 7.04 19.57 11.56
N LYS A 96 5.74 19.73 11.88
CA LYS A 96 5.04 21.04 11.72
C LYS A 96 3.95 21.43 12.73
N SER A 97 3.96 21.02 14.00
CA SER A 97 2.83 21.35 14.91
C SER A 97 3.20 21.64 16.38
N LEU A 98 2.40 22.50 17.04
CA LEU A 98 2.46 22.87 18.46
C LEU A 98 1.71 21.90 19.42
N GLN A 99 1.07 20.83 18.91
CA GLN A 99 0.39 19.83 19.76
C GLN A 99 1.38 18.86 20.44
N THR A 100 0.95 18.18 21.49
CA THR A 100 1.79 17.19 22.21
C THR A 100 2.23 16.06 21.27
N GLU A 101 3.43 15.50 21.49
CA GLU A 101 3.98 14.47 20.59
C GLU A 101 3.08 13.23 20.49
N PHE A 102 2.42 12.84 21.59
CA PHE A 102 1.62 11.63 21.64
C PHE A 102 0.40 11.63 20.70
N ASP A 103 -0.28 12.78 20.56
CA ASP A 103 -1.49 12.88 19.74
C ASP A 103 -1.19 12.85 18.23
N LYS A 104 0.07 13.11 17.87
CA LYS A 104 0.52 13.11 16.47
C LYS A 104 1.07 11.79 15.99
N THR A 105 1.43 10.86 16.88
CA THR A 105 2.01 9.59 16.45
C THR A 105 0.99 8.68 15.76
N LEU A 106 1.48 7.81 14.89
CA LEU A 106 0.70 6.67 14.40
C LEU A 106 0.69 5.58 15.47
N ARG A 107 -0.25 5.70 16.42
CA ARG A 107 -0.26 4.86 17.61
C ARG A 107 -0.53 3.39 17.33
N THR A 108 -1.16 3.06 16.22
CA THR A 108 -1.59 1.70 15.92
C THR A 108 -1.50 1.40 14.43
N VAL A 109 -0.91 0.25 14.13
CA VAL A 109 -0.92 -0.35 12.80
C VAL A 109 -1.48 -1.75 12.92
N TRP A 110 -2.56 -2.03 12.21
CA TRP A 110 -3.13 -3.38 12.11
C TRP A 110 -2.95 -3.91 10.69
N ILE A 111 -2.47 -5.14 10.58
CA ILE A 111 -2.38 -5.86 9.31
C ILE A 111 -3.34 -7.03 9.35
N MET A 112 -4.30 -7.02 8.44
CA MET A 112 -5.38 -8.00 8.36
C MET A 112 -5.29 -8.78 7.05
N GLY A 113 -5.22 -10.10 7.13
CA GLY A 113 -5.39 -11.02 6.01
C GLY A 113 -6.86 -11.18 5.61
N ALA A 114 -7.51 -10.09 5.19
CA ALA A 114 -8.96 -10.03 5.01
C ALA A 114 -9.44 -10.18 3.55
N LEU A 115 -8.52 -10.13 2.58
CA LEU A 115 -8.85 -10.04 1.16
C LEU A 115 -8.78 -11.42 0.50
N THR A 116 -9.93 -12.04 0.21
CA THR A 116 -10.02 -13.36 -0.45
C THR A 116 -10.01 -13.26 -1.98
N THR A 117 -10.75 -12.31 -2.55
CA THR A 117 -10.80 -12.05 -4.00
C THR A 117 -11.05 -10.55 -4.26
N ALA A 118 -10.72 -10.06 -5.47
CA ALA A 118 -11.14 -8.74 -5.96
C ALA A 118 -10.94 -8.66 -7.48
N VAL A 119 -11.64 -7.70 -8.09
CA VAL A 119 -11.41 -7.19 -9.44
C VAL A 119 -11.02 -5.72 -9.29
N GLU A 120 -9.92 -5.31 -9.91
CA GLU A 120 -9.53 -3.89 -10.02
C GLU A 120 -9.23 -3.59 -11.49
N MET A 121 -9.79 -2.48 -12.00
CA MET A 121 -9.68 -2.07 -13.41
C MET A 121 -10.06 -3.18 -14.42
N GLY A 122 -11.04 -4.01 -14.06
CA GLY A 122 -11.50 -5.12 -14.91
C GLY A 122 -10.61 -6.37 -14.86
N PHE A 123 -9.49 -6.36 -14.15
CA PHE A 123 -8.63 -7.53 -13.98
C PHE A 123 -8.88 -8.22 -12.64
N GLN A 124 -9.19 -9.52 -12.70
CA GLN A 124 -9.22 -10.35 -11.51
C GLN A 124 -7.85 -10.38 -10.86
N ARG A 125 -7.77 -10.31 -9.53
CA ARG A 125 -6.47 -10.38 -8.84
C ARG A 125 -5.73 -11.69 -9.06
N PRO A 126 -4.38 -11.66 -9.01
CA PRO A 126 -3.60 -12.90 -8.97
C PRO A 126 -3.95 -13.73 -7.73
N ALA A 127 -3.70 -15.03 -7.81
CA ALA A 127 -3.51 -15.84 -6.60
C ALA A 127 -2.24 -15.36 -5.88
N ALA A 128 -2.16 -15.55 -4.55
CA ALA A 128 -0.95 -15.19 -3.81
C ALA A 128 0.25 -16.01 -4.32
N GLY A 129 1.36 -15.35 -4.66
CA GLY A 129 2.56 -16.00 -5.21
C GLY A 129 2.54 -16.20 -6.72
N GLN A 130 1.45 -15.85 -7.42
CA GLN A 130 1.35 -15.95 -8.89
C GLN A 130 1.42 -14.59 -9.59
N GLU A 131 1.95 -13.57 -8.92
CA GLU A 131 1.98 -12.19 -9.42
C GLU A 131 2.71 -12.06 -10.76
N ILE A 132 3.89 -12.66 -10.92
CA ILE A 132 4.68 -12.57 -12.18
C ILE A 132 3.93 -13.22 -13.35
N LYS A 133 3.40 -14.42 -13.15
CA LYS A 133 2.62 -15.12 -14.19
C LYS A 133 1.40 -14.29 -14.58
N TRP A 134 0.67 -13.80 -13.59
CA TRP A 134 -0.51 -12.97 -13.82
C TRP A 134 -0.17 -11.68 -14.57
N LEU A 135 0.97 -11.03 -14.27
CA LEU A 135 1.42 -9.84 -14.97
C LEU A 135 1.72 -10.15 -16.45
N LYS A 136 2.34 -11.31 -16.74
CA LYS A 136 2.54 -11.78 -18.12
C LYS A 136 1.23 -12.05 -18.84
N ASP A 137 0.33 -12.81 -18.21
CA ASP A 137 -0.93 -13.24 -18.80
C ASP A 137 -1.85 -12.06 -19.16
N ASN A 138 -1.78 -10.95 -18.41
CA ASN A 138 -2.65 -9.78 -18.60
C ASN A 138 -1.95 -8.61 -19.33
N ARG A 139 -0.70 -8.80 -19.78
CA ARG A 139 0.15 -7.72 -20.34
C ARG A 139 -0.49 -7.03 -21.54
N GLU A 140 -1.03 -7.79 -22.49
CA GLU A 140 -1.74 -7.23 -23.66
C GLU A 140 -2.94 -6.35 -23.25
N GLY A 141 -3.63 -6.75 -22.18
CA GLY A 141 -4.73 -5.97 -21.61
C GLY A 141 -4.26 -4.62 -21.05
N PHE A 142 -3.12 -4.60 -20.37
CA PHE A 142 -2.51 -3.37 -19.85
C PHE A 142 -2.04 -2.45 -20.98
N GLU A 143 -1.41 -3.01 -22.02
CA GLU A 143 -0.95 -2.25 -23.19
C GLU A 143 -2.12 -1.57 -23.91
N ARG A 144 -3.20 -2.31 -24.18
CA ARG A 144 -4.40 -1.74 -24.79
C ARG A 144 -5.00 -0.60 -23.97
N LEU A 145 -5.16 -0.77 -22.66
CA LEU A 145 -5.71 0.29 -21.80
C LEU A 145 -4.78 1.51 -21.74
N ALA A 146 -3.46 1.28 -21.70
CA ALA A 146 -2.48 2.35 -21.73
C ALA A 146 -2.53 3.15 -23.06
N GLU A 147 -2.73 2.47 -24.19
CA GLU A 147 -2.95 3.08 -25.51
C GLU A 147 -4.27 3.87 -25.59
N GLU A 148 -5.30 3.41 -24.87
CA GLU A 148 -6.59 4.11 -24.73
C GLU A 148 -6.51 5.33 -23.78
N GLY A 149 -5.37 5.57 -23.14
CA GLY A 149 -5.11 6.75 -22.30
C GLY A 149 -5.23 6.52 -20.80
N ASP A 150 -5.27 5.26 -20.34
CA ASP A 150 -5.30 4.93 -18.92
C ASP A 150 -3.91 5.17 -18.28
N GLU A 151 -3.80 6.24 -17.48
CA GLU A 151 -2.55 6.68 -16.84
C GLU A 151 -1.99 5.64 -15.84
N ASP A 152 -2.87 4.91 -15.16
CA ASP A 152 -2.49 3.87 -14.21
C ASP A 152 -1.80 2.70 -14.94
N MET A 153 -2.35 2.29 -16.09
CA MET A 153 -1.74 1.24 -16.92
C MET A 153 -0.47 1.71 -17.61
N GLN A 154 -0.40 2.98 -18.04
CA GLN A 154 0.83 3.57 -18.55
C GLN A 154 1.95 3.51 -17.49
N GLN A 155 1.65 3.91 -16.26
CA GLN A 155 2.60 3.88 -15.15
C GLN A 155 2.98 2.44 -14.77
N LEU A 156 2.03 1.50 -14.76
CA LEU A 156 2.31 0.09 -14.53
C LEU A 156 3.30 -0.44 -15.57
N LEU A 157 3.10 -0.17 -16.86
CA LEU A 157 4.01 -0.60 -17.92
C LEU A 157 5.41 0.03 -17.78
N VAL A 158 5.50 1.28 -17.30
CA VAL A 158 6.80 1.87 -16.94
C VAL A 158 7.45 1.07 -15.82
N GLU A 159 6.74 0.80 -14.73
CA GLU A 159 7.27 0.01 -13.61
C GLU A 159 7.76 -1.37 -14.04
N LEU A 160 6.99 -2.08 -14.85
CA LEU A 160 7.36 -3.41 -15.34
C LEU A 160 8.64 -3.41 -16.19
N ARG A 161 8.98 -2.29 -16.83
CA ARG A 161 10.22 -2.14 -17.60
C ARG A 161 11.41 -1.70 -16.75
N THR A 162 11.19 -0.92 -15.70
CA THR A 162 12.28 -0.24 -14.98
C THR A 162 12.64 -0.90 -13.65
N ARG A 163 11.81 -1.82 -13.15
CA ARG A 163 12.05 -2.50 -11.88
C ARG A 163 12.63 -3.88 -12.09
N ASP A 164 13.82 -4.11 -11.53
CA ASP A 164 14.53 -5.39 -11.65
C ASP A 164 13.72 -6.58 -11.13
N ASP A 165 12.88 -6.38 -10.09
CA ASP A 165 12.01 -7.43 -9.55
C ASP A 165 10.89 -7.87 -10.51
N PHE A 166 10.71 -7.18 -11.64
CA PHE A 166 9.79 -7.53 -12.72
C PHE A 166 10.47 -7.85 -14.05
N ALA A 167 11.80 -7.98 -14.10
CA ALA A 167 12.53 -8.28 -15.34
C ALA A 167 12.03 -9.56 -16.05
N ALA A 168 11.58 -10.56 -15.29
CA ALA A 168 10.99 -11.77 -15.86
C ALA A 168 9.71 -11.48 -16.68
N VAL A 169 8.98 -10.39 -16.39
CA VAL A 169 7.75 -9.96 -17.08
C VAL A 169 8.05 -9.24 -18.39
N SER A 170 9.18 -8.54 -18.50
CA SER A 170 9.55 -7.75 -19.68
C SER A 170 10.11 -8.59 -20.85
N GLY A 171 10.34 -9.89 -20.65
CA GLY A 171 10.66 -10.83 -21.73
C GLY A 171 12.14 -10.93 -22.10
N GLU A 172 13.06 -10.49 -21.24
CA GLU A 172 14.51 -10.60 -21.51
C GLU A 172 15.11 -12.01 -21.25
N ASP A 173 14.34 -12.96 -20.71
CA ASP A 173 14.83 -14.31 -20.37
C ASP A 173 14.66 -15.38 -21.47
N ASP A 174 14.15 -15.05 -22.67
CA ASP A 174 14.05 -16.00 -23.79
C ASP A 174 15.27 -16.00 -24.72
N VAL A 175 16.40 -15.38 -24.31
CA VAL A 175 17.67 -15.48 -25.03
C VAL A 175 18.78 -16.01 -24.11
N VAL A 176 18.78 -17.33 -23.90
CA VAL A 176 20.00 -18.04 -23.51
C VAL A 176 20.22 -19.17 -24.52
N HIS A 177 21.37 -19.06 -25.19
CA HIS A 177 21.91 -19.92 -26.26
C HIS A 177 21.98 -21.40 -25.93
#